data_AF-X0T9E1-F1
#
_entry.id   AF-X0T9E1-F1
#
_cell.length_a   1.000
_cell.length_b   1.000
_cell.length_c   1.000
_cell.angle_alpha   90.00
_cell.angle_beta   90.00
_cell.angle_gamma   90.00
#
_symmetry.space_group_name_H-M   'P 1'
#
loop_
_entity.id
_entity.type
_entity.pdbx_description
1 polymer ?
#
loop_
_entity_poly.entity_id
_entity_poly.type
_entity_poly.pdbx_seq_one_letter_code
_entity_poly.pdbx_strand_id
1 'polypeptide(L)' 'MFNGRNSIAPFVASPVSVVRKMLECVDLKPGERLYDLGCGDGRIVIMAAEEFGARGVGVDINKRLV' A
#
# COMPACT_ATOMS: atom_id res chain seq x y z
N MET A 1 -13.94 10.41 -16.28
CA MET A 1 -13.84 10.10 -14.83
C MET A 1 -14.07 8.60 -14.65
N PHE A 2 -13.07 7.83 -14.20
CA PHE A 2 -13.22 6.40 -13.92
C PHE A 2 -14.11 6.21 -12.68
N ASN A 3 -15.24 5.53 -12.83
CA ASN A 3 -16.26 5.42 -11.79
C ASN A 3 -16.09 4.17 -10.88
N GLY A 4 -15.04 3.37 -11.09
CA GLY A 4 -14.73 2.17 -10.28
C GLY A 4 -15.69 0.99 -10.43
N ARG A 5 -16.87 1.17 -11.05
CA ARG A 5 -17.93 0.14 -11.13
C ARG A 5 -17.61 -1.03 -12.07
N ASN A 6 -16.67 -0.86 -13.00
CA ASN A 6 -16.15 -1.91 -13.90
C ASN A 6 -14.62 -1.91 -13.85
N SER A 7 -14.04 -2.09 -12.65
CA SER A 7 -12.59 -2.21 -12.50
C SER A 7 -12.17 -3.67 -12.54
N ILE A 8 -11.14 -3.99 -13.33
CA ILE A 8 -10.46 -5.31 -13.28
C ILE A 8 -9.58 -5.46 -12.03
N ALA A 9 -9.40 -4.37 -11.27
CA ALA A 9 -8.73 -4.34 -9.97
C ALA A 9 -9.62 -3.53 -8.99
N PRO A 10 -10.67 -4.13 -8.41
CA PRO A 10 -11.49 -3.48 -7.40
C PRO A 10 -10.69 -3.34 -6.09
N PHE A 11 -11.12 -2.39 -5.23
CA PHE A 11 -10.53 -2.29 -3.91
C PHE A 11 -10.92 -3.49 -3.05
N VAL A 12 -9.93 -4.34 -2.77
CA VAL A 12 -9.99 -5.43 -1.80
C VAL A 12 -8.70 -5.39 -1.02
N ALA A 13 -8.80 -4.99 0.24
CA ALA A 13 -7.62 -4.64 1.01
C ALA A 13 -6.89 -5.88 1.55
N SER A 14 -5.56 -5.90 1.41
CA SER A 14 -4.72 -6.98 1.94
C SER A 14 -4.86 -7.09 3.46
N PRO A 15 -5.06 -8.30 4.03
CA PRO A 15 -5.09 -8.47 5.48
C PRO A 15 -3.81 -7.96 6.14
N VAL A 16 -3.94 -7.33 7.31
CA VAL A 16 -2.82 -6.70 8.03
C VAL A 16 -1.66 -7.68 8.29
N SER A 17 -1.98 -8.93 8.62
CA SER A 17 -0.98 -9.99 8.83
C SER A 17 -0.18 -10.30 7.55
N VAL A 18 -0.82 -10.26 6.39
CA VAL A 18 -0.16 -10.49 5.09
C VAL A 18 0.73 -9.30 4.74
N VAL A 19 0.25 -8.07 4.96
CA VAL A 19 1.06 -6.85 4.73
C VAL A 19 2.34 -6.89 5.56
N ARG A 20 2.24 -7.18 6.86
CA ARG A 20 3.41 -7.34 7.74
C ARG A 20 4.36 -8.38 7.18
N LYS A 21 3.83 -9.54 6.75
CA LYS A 21 4.66 -10.60 6.21
C LYS A 21 5.35 -10.21 4.90
N MET A 22 4.68 -9.46 4.03
CA MET A 22 5.28 -8.92 2.81
C MET A 22 6.48 -8.02 3.12
N LEU A 23 6.34 -7.12 4.09
CA LEU A 23 7.40 -6.19 4.49
C LEU A 23 8.59 -6.91 5.16
N GLU A 24 8.32 -7.94 5.97
CA GLU A 24 9.35 -8.83 6.52
C GLU A 24 10.10 -9.61 5.41
N CYS A 25 9.38 -10.13 4.42
CA CYS A 25 9.95 -10.95 3.36
C CYS A 25 10.91 -10.18 2.46
N VAL A 26 10.68 -8.88 2.27
CA VAL A 26 11.57 -8.01 1.50
C VAL A 26 12.69 -7.40 2.36
N ASP A 27 12.73 -7.74 3.65
CA ASP A 27 13.71 -7.26 4.63
C ASP A 27 13.87 -5.73 4.62
N LEU A 28 12.73 -5.02 4.57
CA LEU A 28 12.70 -3.56 4.40
C LEU A 28 13.46 -2.85 5.53
N LYS A 29 14.37 -1.95 5.17
CA LYS A 29 15.22 -1.23 6.13
C LYS A 29 14.75 0.21 6.38
N PRO A 30 15.05 0.77 7.56
CA PRO A 30 14.81 2.18 7.83
C PRO A 30 15.46 3.10 6.80
N GLY A 31 14.69 4.09 6.33
CA GLY A 31 15.13 5.07 5.34
C GLY A 31 15.00 4.63 3.88
N GLU A 32 14.77 3.35 3.59
CA GLU A 32 14.49 2.87 2.23
C GLU A 32 13.15 3.41 1.71
N ARG A 33 12.98 3.43 0.39
CA ARG A 33 11.76 3.92 -0.26
C ARG A 33 10.91 2.76 -0.74
N LEU A 34 9.66 2.70 -0.28
CA LEU A 34 8.65 1.76 -0.74
C LEU A 34 7.58 2.49 -1.56
N TYR A 35 7.28 1.95 -2.75
CA TYR A 35 6.18 2.41 -3.60
C TYR A 35 5.10 1.35 -3.63
N ASP A 36 3.86 1.77 -3.41
CA ASP A 36 2.68 0.90 -3.48
C ASP A 36 1.74 1.39 -4.60
N LEU A 37 1.60 0.56 -5.64
CA LEU A 37 0.86 0.87 -6.86
C LEU A 37 -0.53 0.26 -6.80
N GLY A 38 -1.55 1.11 -6.66
CA GLY A 38 -2.89 0.69 -6.24
C GLY A 38 -2.98 0.57 -4.73
N CYS A 39 -2.52 1.61 -4.01
CA CYS A 39 -2.33 1.53 -2.56
C CYS A 39 -3.63 1.43 -1.75
N GLY A 40 -4.79 1.66 -2.37
CA GLY A 40 -6.07 1.61 -1.70
C GLY A 40 -6.12 2.58 -0.53
N ASP A 41 -6.33 2.06 0.68
CA ASP A 41 -6.36 2.87 1.91
C ASP A 41 -4.96 3.21 2.47
N GLY A 42 -3.88 2.87 1.74
CA GLY A 42 -2.51 3.21 2.10
C GLY A 42 -1.90 2.33 3.19
N ARG A 43 -2.57 1.27 3.64
CA ARG A 43 -2.12 0.46 4.79
C ARG A 43 -0.69 -0.09 4.67
N ILE A 44 -0.21 -0.38 3.46
CA ILE A 44 1.14 -0.91 3.23
C ILE A 44 2.18 0.17 3.49
N VAL A 45 2.01 1.35 2.89
CA VAL A 45 2.96 2.47 3.06
C VAL A 45 2.93 3.06 4.47
N ILE A 46 1.76 3.03 5.13
CA ILE A 46 1.63 3.43 6.54
C ILE A 46 2.42 2.47 7.43
N MET A 47 2.18 1.15 7.31
CA MET A 47 2.91 0.16 8.11
C MET A 47 4.41 0.18 7.83
N ALA A 48 4.82 0.34 6.57
CA ALA A 48 6.22 0.46 6.19
C ALA A 48 6.90 1.66 6.89
N ALA A 49 6.21 2.79 7.01
CA ALA A 49 6.74 3.96 7.70
C ALA A 49 6.75 3.78 9.22
N GLU A 50 5.65 3.32 9.81
CA GLU A 50 5.47 3.24 11.27
C GLU A 50 6.30 2.13 11.91
N GLU A 51 6.40 0.97 11.26
CA GLU A 51 7.00 -0.23 11.86
C GLU A 51 8.39 -0.56 11.33
N PHE A 52 8.68 -0.22 10.07
CA PHE A 52 9.97 -0.52 9.42
C PHE A 52 10.84 0.73 9.23
N GLY A 53 10.33 1.93 9.58
CA GLY A 53 11.06 3.19 9.45
C GLY A 53 11.36 3.60 8.01
N ALA A 54 10.66 3.02 7.03
CA ALA A 54 10.84 3.34 5.62
C ALA A 54 10.14 4.65 5.24
N ARG A 55 10.42 5.14 4.03
CA ARG A 55 9.66 6.23 3.38
C ARG A 55 8.68 5.60 2.40
N GLY A 56 7.39 5.87 2.57
CA GLY A 56 6.34 5.31 1.70
C GLY A 56 5.81 6.31 0.66
N VAL A 57 5.50 5.83 -0.55
CA VAL A 57 4.70 6.55 -1.55
C VAL A 57 3.57 5.64 -2.03
N GLY A 58 2.34 5.99 -1.67
CA GLY A 58 1.14 5.33 -2.19
C GLY A 58 0.62 6.04 -3.43
N VAL A 59 0.27 5.28 -4.46
CA VAL A 59 -0.38 5.81 -5.66
C VAL A 59 -1.67 5.04 -5.89
N ASP A 60 -2.80 5.75 -5.94
CA ASP A 60 -4.07 5.17 -6.36
C ASP A 60 -4.71 6.01 -7.46
N ILE A 61 -5.35 5.33 -8.42
CA ILE A 61 -6.08 5.98 -9.51
C ILE A 61 -7.47 6.45 -9.05
N ASN A 62 -8.01 5.83 -8.01
CA ASN A 62 -9.32 6.13 -7.44
C ASN A 62 -9.19 7.17 -6.33
N LYS A 63 -9.54 8.42 -6.68
CA LYS A 63 -9.56 9.60 -5.79
C LYS A 63 -10.46 9.49 -4.55
N ARG A 64 -11.18 8.37 -4.36
CA ARG A 64 -11.96 8.13 -3.13
C ARG A 64 -11.19 7.34 -2.08
N LEU A 65 -10.05 6.76 -2.43
CA LEU A 65 -9.24 5.94 -1.54
C LEU A 65 -8.10 6.77 -0.91
N VAL A 66 -7.46 7.61 -1.73
CA VAL A 66 -6.47 8.63 -1.33
C VAL A 66 -6.67 9.95 -2.08
#